data_AF-V6TN13-F1
#
_entry.id   AF-V6TN13-F1
#
_cell.length_a   1.000
_cell.length_b   1.000
_cell.length_c   1.000
_cell.angle_alpha   90.00
_cell.angle_beta   90.00
_cell.angle_gamma   90.00
#
_symmetry.space_group_name_H-M   'P 1'
#
loop_
_entity.id
_entity.type
_entity.pdbx_description
1 polymer ?
#
loop_
_entity_poly.entity_id
_entity_poly.type
_entity_poly.pdbx_seq_one_letter_code
_entity_poly.pdbx_strand_id
1 'polypeptide(L)'
;VCREARDGACMMYKEEVRAERAGAREARNPRAACTPGSGAGQCKVCEAAIGADKYCSECDQTTEAPIDGNCITILGGDICTKNSAKGTCDSCRTGYFLHKGGCYSTAEDKPGRTLCTAASGGVCTTAAAGYFAIPNAPNTGESVVKCDDTTGVEISGNTYKGVQNCEVCRLPATSPGARADSVAVCTKCGNNKYLKDGTCGEASECTGTTFPKPDTSAGNKCLLCGDATNGGIDGCTTCTPKAAAGLAETPSVMCSACTTPTKKPNADGTACVACSIADCANCNEENVCEMCTSNKKLSPLKDACLTDCPAGTYNDNSICKPCHVSCAECNGNANQDSCTACYPGSVLSKSDGSTAGTCIPECTGRYAENCEANQCTANIGGSKYCSRCKSGFVPVDGLCVSSGTTRAPPAGCTPGTDGTCSACTDTYFKESGGCYKAGAFPGNAICTTATGGSCTMCVSSGQNPQGQSCPTCPVGCSKCSGNSGSETCSECLAGYYKSGTSCVKCDKNSTDNKITGVENCVSCAAPTSNTGTVTCYVTQTPTVDPTDPSVNKSGLSSGAIAGISVAAVVVVGGLVGFLCWWFICRGKA
;
A
#
# COMPACT_ATOMS: atom_id res chain seq x y z
N VAL A 1 -57.41 24.30 10.79
CA VAL A 1 -56.71 25.16 11.78
C VAL A 1 -57.69 25.44 12.91
N CYS A 2 -57.51 24.83 14.08
CA CYS A 2 -58.20 25.25 15.28
C CYS A 2 -57.24 26.13 16.09
N ARG A 3 -57.67 27.35 16.42
CA ARG A 3 -57.05 28.14 17.49
C ARG A 3 -58.07 28.28 18.61
N GLU A 4 -57.66 27.71 19.73
CA GLU A 4 -58.10 27.92 21.11
C GLU A 4 -59.47 27.41 21.58
N ALA A 5 -59.38 26.91 22.82
CA ALA A 5 -60.29 26.06 23.53
C ALA A 5 -60.73 26.75 24.83
N ARG A 6 -61.91 26.40 25.34
CA ARG A 6 -62.21 26.50 26.77
C ARG A 6 -63.16 25.37 27.18
N ASP A 7 -62.75 24.65 28.22
CA ASP A 7 -63.56 23.77 29.09
C ASP A 7 -64.09 22.43 28.53
N GLY A 8 -63.25 21.74 27.76
CA GLY A 8 -62.89 20.35 28.08
C GLY A 8 -63.97 19.32 28.45
N ALA A 9 -65.10 19.26 27.73
CA ALA A 9 -65.89 18.05 27.51
C ALA A 9 -67.02 18.36 26.52
N CYS A 10 -67.03 17.71 25.35
CA CYS A 10 -68.26 17.59 24.55
C CYS A 10 -68.32 16.20 23.92
N MET A 11 -69.31 15.43 24.40
CA MET A 11 -69.79 14.21 23.78
C MET A 11 -70.41 14.53 22.42
N MET A 12 -69.98 13.83 21.37
CA MET A 12 -70.60 13.93 20.06
C MET A 12 -71.95 13.20 20.07
N TYR A 13 -73.01 13.99 20.03
CA TYR A 13 -74.35 13.57 19.66
C TYR A 13 -74.32 12.98 18.24
N LYS A 14 -74.95 11.82 18.11
CA LYS A 14 -75.26 11.17 16.83
C LYS A 14 -76.46 11.89 16.22
N GLU A 15 -76.25 12.69 15.19
CA GLU A 15 -77.34 13.24 14.38
C GLU A 15 -77.42 12.46 13.07
N GLU A 16 -78.44 11.59 12.98
CA GLU A 16 -78.88 10.98 11.73
C GLU A 16 -79.61 12.02 10.90
N VAL A 17 -79.07 12.36 9.73
CA VAL A 17 -79.82 13.07 8.69
C VAL A 17 -79.93 12.16 7.47
N ARG A 18 -81.15 11.69 7.23
CA ARG A 18 -81.63 11.04 6.01
C ARG A 18 -81.32 11.91 4.80
N ALA A 19 -80.78 11.31 3.74
CA ALA A 19 -80.81 11.89 2.41
C ALA A 19 -81.50 10.92 1.44
N GLU A 20 -82.54 11.44 0.80
CA GLU A 20 -83.37 10.78 -0.20
C GLU A 20 -82.61 10.43 -1.48
N ARG A 21 -83.11 9.43 -2.21
CA ARG A 21 -82.69 9.04 -3.56
C ARG A 21 -83.06 10.11 -4.59
N ALA A 22 -82.09 10.56 -5.39
CA ALA A 22 -82.24 10.82 -6.83
C ALA A 22 -80.85 10.89 -7.50
N GLY A 23 -80.72 10.32 -8.69
CA GLY A 23 -79.44 9.92 -9.29
C GLY A 23 -78.57 11.04 -9.90
N ALA A 24 -77.27 10.86 -9.77
CA ALA A 24 -76.22 11.28 -10.68
C ALA A 24 -74.97 10.42 -10.36
N ARG A 25 -74.20 10.02 -11.37
CA ARG A 25 -73.02 9.16 -11.25
C ARG A 25 -71.98 9.80 -10.33
N GLU A 26 -71.83 9.26 -9.12
CA GLU A 26 -70.84 9.68 -8.15
C GLU A 26 -69.44 9.22 -8.61
N ALA A 27 -68.53 10.18 -8.79
CA ALA A 27 -67.12 9.89 -9.08
C ALA A 27 -66.51 9.17 -7.87
N ARG A 28 -66.50 7.84 -7.89
CA ARG A 28 -65.85 7.04 -6.86
C ARG A 28 -64.35 7.35 -6.85
N ASN A 29 -63.86 7.91 -5.76
CA ASN A 29 -62.43 8.08 -5.49
C ASN A 29 -61.74 6.70 -5.61
N PRO A 30 -60.60 6.54 -6.30
CA PRO A 30 -59.84 5.27 -6.33
C PRO A 30 -59.66 4.68 -4.94
N ARG A 31 -60.10 3.43 -4.74
CA ARG A 31 -59.87 2.69 -3.48
C ARG A 31 -58.43 2.16 -3.46
N ALA A 32 -57.54 2.89 -2.79
CA ALA A 32 -56.14 2.52 -2.58
C ALA A 32 -55.94 1.23 -1.73
N ALA A 33 -56.97 0.74 -1.06
CA ALA A 33 -56.93 -0.49 -0.26
C ALA A 33 -57.96 -1.50 -0.76
N CYS A 34 -57.73 -2.06 -1.95
CA CYS A 34 -58.61 -3.05 -2.54
C CYS A 34 -58.81 -4.25 -1.60
N THR A 35 -60.07 -4.60 -1.34
CA THR A 35 -60.48 -5.82 -0.62
C THR A 35 -61.27 -6.72 -1.57
N PRO A 36 -60.92 -8.00 -1.69
CA PRO A 36 -61.70 -8.94 -2.49
C PRO A 36 -63.16 -9.00 -2.01
N GLY A 37 -64.10 -9.01 -2.93
CA GLY A 37 -65.53 -9.05 -2.69
C GLY A 37 -66.27 -9.63 -3.88
N SER A 38 -67.57 -9.85 -3.72
CA SER A 38 -68.44 -10.40 -4.77
C SER A 38 -69.67 -9.53 -4.97
N GLY A 39 -70.12 -9.43 -6.23
CA GLY A 39 -71.22 -8.59 -6.68
C GLY A 39 -70.76 -7.40 -7.54
N ALA A 40 -71.74 -6.64 -8.04
CA ALA A 40 -71.50 -5.47 -8.88
C ALA A 40 -70.68 -4.38 -8.15
N GLY A 41 -69.69 -3.83 -8.86
CA GLY A 41 -68.74 -2.84 -8.36
C GLY A 41 -67.75 -3.38 -7.33
N GLN A 42 -67.69 -4.70 -7.12
CA GLN A 42 -66.72 -5.34 -6.23
C GLN A 42 -65.55 -5.91 -7.02
N CYS A 43 -64.37 -5.85 -6.40
CA CYS A 43 -63.17 -6.43 -6.97
C CYS A 43 -63.04 -7.89 -6.57
N LYS A 44 -62.76 -8.76 -7.54
CA LYS A 44 -62.51 -10.19 -7.29
C LYS A 44 -61.05 -10.46 -6.95
N VAL A 45 -60.10 -9.81 -7.63
CA VAL A 45 -58.66 -9.99 -7.43
C VAL A 45 -57.97 -8.64 -7.21
N CYS A 46 -57.22 -8.51 -6.11
CA CYS A 46 -56.52 -7.29 -5.71
C CYS A 46 -54.99 -7.47 -5.82
N GLU A 47 -54.47 -7.64 -7.05
CA GLU A 47 -53.04 -7.91 -7.29
C GLU A 47 -52.29 -6.77 -8.00
N ALA A 48 -52.98 -5.71 -8.42
CA ALA A 48 -52.34 -4.55 -9.02
C ALA A 48 -51.64 -3.70 -7.95
N ALA A 49 -50.38 -4.02 -7.66
CA ALA A 49 -49.56 -3.30 -6.70
C ALA A 49 -49.01 -2.00 -7.31
N ILE A 50 -49.42 -0.85 -6.76
CA ILE A 50 -49.02 0.47 -7.23
C ILE A 50 -48.58 1.30 -6.03
N GLY A 51 -47.30 1.65 -5.97
CA GLY A 51 -46.72 2.26 -4.78
C GLY A 51 -46.78 1.30 -3.58
N ALA A 52 -47.30 1.78 -2.44
CA ALA A 52 -47.52 0.98 -1.23
C ALA A 52 -48.87 0.24 -1.21
N ASP A 53 -49.72 0.52 -2.21
CA ASP A 53 -51.14 0.19 -2.21
C ASP A 53 -51.46 -0.94 -3.20
N LYS A 54 -52.59 -1.63 -2.96
CA LYS A 54 -53.11 -2.67 -3.85
C LYS A 54 -54.44 -2.23 -4.44
N TYR A 55 -54.53 -2.30 -5.76
CA TYR A 55 -55.69 -1.93 -6.55
C TYR A 55 -56.33 -3.17 -7.19
N CYS A 56 -57.55 -2.99 -7.70
CA CYS A 56 -58.25 -4.06 -8.37
C CYS A 56 -57.58 -4.45 -9.70
N SER A 57 -57.30 -5.74 -9.88
CA SER A 57 -56.79 -6.32 -11.12
C SER A 57 -57.84 -7.13 -11.89
N GLU A 58 -58.90 -7.60 -11.24
CA GLU A 58 -60.04 -8.27 -11.88
C GLU A 58 -61.33 -7.97 -11.11
N CYS A 59 -62.35 -7.48 -11.82
CA CYS A 59 -63.69 -7.26 -11.27
C CYS A 59 -64.49 -8.55 -11.21
N ASP A 60 -65.38 -8.65 -10.22
CA ASP A 60 -66.21 -9.85 -10.02
C ASP A 60 -67.22 -10.04 -11.15
N GLN A 61 -67.84 -8.94 -11.60
CA GLN A 61 -68.75 -8.98 -12.72
C GLN A 61 -67.99 -8.92 -14.03
N THR A 62 -68.29 -9.86 -14.94
CA THR A 62 -67.71 -9.87 -16.27
C THR A 62 -68.14 -8.67 -17.10
N THR A 63 -69.16 -7.90 -16.71
CA THR A 63 -69.59 -6.64 -17.35
C THR A 63 -68.78 -5.42 -16.91
N GLU A 64 -67.86 -5.58 -15.96
CA GLU A 64 -67.06 -4.50 -15.38
C GLU A 64 -65.57 -4.71 -15.66
N ALA A 65 -64.77 -3.65 -15.57
CA ALA A 65 -63.32 -3.74 -15.59
C ALA A 65 -62.66 -2.69 -14.68
N PRO A 66 -61.40 -2.89 -14.26
CA PRO A 66 -60.70 -1.96 -13.39
C PRO A 66 -60.25 -0.72 -14.17
N ILE A 67 -60.72 0.45 -13.75
CA ILE A 67 -60.25 1.76 -14.21
C ILE A 67 -59.72 2.51 -13.01
N ASP A 68 -58.43 2.84 -13.02
CA ASP A 68 -57.72 3.41 -11.85
C ASP A 68 -57.96 2.57 -10.57
N GLY A 69 -58.05 1.24 -10.72
CA GLY A 69 -58.28 0.30 -9.64
C GLY A 69 -59.72 0.17 -9.13
N ASN A 70 -60.67 0.92 -9.71
CA ASN A 70 -62.09 0.81 -9.40
C ASN A 70 -62.82 -0.05 -10.44
N CYS A 71 -63.73 -0.92 -10.00
CA CYS A 71 -64.61 -1.67 -10.89
C CYS A 71 -65.73 -0.81 -11.44
N ILE A 72 -65.74 -0.63 -12.76
CA ILE A 72 -66.72 0.20 -13.47
C ILE A 72 -67.32 -0.61 -14.62
N THR A 73 -68.62 -0.51 -14.83
CA THR A 73 -69.31 -1.10 -15.99
C THR A 73 -68.81 -0.47 -17.29
N ILE A 74 -68.43 -1.29 -18.26
CA ILE A 74 -67.91 -0.84 -19.56
C ILE A 74 -69.02 -0.87 -20.62
N LEU A 75 -69.26 0.26 -21.28
CA LEU A 75 -70.19 0.50 -22.38
C LEU A 75 -69.40 0.92 -23.65
N GLY A 76 -69.97 0.78 -24.84
CA GLY A 76 -69.25 0.99 -26.10
C GLY A 76 -68.67 2.42 -26.25
N GLY A 77 -67.35 2.53 -26.47
CA GLY A 77 -66.61 3.81 -26.62
C GLY A 77 -65.73 4.21 -25.43
N ASP A 78 -65.65 3.35 -24.41
CA ASP A 78 -65.01 3.62 -23.11
C ASP A 78 -63.47 3.51 -23.10
N ILE A 79 -62.89 3.85 -21.94
CA ILE A 79 -61.45 3.86 -21.63
C ILE A 79 -60.76 2.51 -21.84
N CYS A 80 -61.53 1.42 -21.81
CA CYS A 80 -61.07 0.04 -21.77
C CYS A 80 -61.81 -0.80 -22.82
N THR A 81 -61.06 -1.56 -23.61
CA THR A 81 -61.61 -2.67 -24.39
C THR A 81 -61.74 -3.86 -23.44
N LYS A 82 -62.97 -4.21 -23.06
CA LYS A 82 -63.22 -5.23 -22.03
C LYS A 82 -62.93 -6.64 -22.54
N ASN A 83 -62.30 -7.46 -21.70
CA ASN A 83 -62.21 -8.89 -21.90
C ASN A 83 -63.60 -9.53 -21.84
N SER A 84 -63.92 -10.42 -22.78
CA SER A 84 -65.25 -11.04 -22.88
C SER A 84 -65.49 -12.14 -21.84
N ALA A 85 -64.43 -12.70 -21.27
CA ALA A 85 -64.48 -13.84 -20.34
C ALA A 85 -64.20 -13.46 -18.88
N LYS A 86 -63.55 -12.32 -18.63
CA LYS A 86 -63.14 -11.86 -17.30
C LYS A 86 -63.52 -10.40 -17.07
N GLY A 87 -63.60 -9.98 -15.81
CA GLY A 87 -63.78 -8.58 -15.44
C GLY A 87 -62.47 -7.78 -15.58
N THR A 88 -61.83 -7.80 -16.74
CA THR A 88 -60.53 -7.16 -17.03
C THR A 88 -60.55 -6.39 -18.35
N CYS A 89 -59.50 -5.63 -18.63
CA CYS A 89 -59.25 -4.93 -19.89
C CYS A 89 -58.27 -5.71 -20.78
N ASP A 90 -58.58 -5.81 -22.07
CA ASP A 90 -57.67 -6.31 -23.12
C ASP A 90 -56.80 -5.19 -23.70
N SER A 91 -57.26 -3.94 -23.70
CA SER A 91 -56.47 -2.77 -24.12
C SER A 91 -57.08 -1.48 -23.58
N CYS A 92 -56.30 -0.39 -23.59
CA CYS A 92 -56.68 0.91 -23.03
C CYS A 92 -56.62 2.04 -24.07
N ARG A 93 -57.41 3.09 -23.86
CA ARG A 93 -57.43 4.30 -24.68
C ARG A 93 -56.24 5.21 -24.35
N THR A 94 -55.95 6.18 -25.23
CA THR A 94 -54.96 7.25 -25.01
C THR A 94 -55.16 7.96 -23.67
N GLY A 95 -54.05 8.26 -22.98
CA GLY A 95 -54.06 8.81 -21.61
C GLY A 95 -54.13 7.73 -20.51
N TYR A 96 -54.30 6.47 -20.90
CA TYR A 96 -54.26 5.30 -20.03
C TYR A 96 -53.26 4.27 -20.56
N PHE A 97 -52.75 3.43 -19.68
CA PHE A 97 -51.94 2.26 -20.03
C PHE A 97 -52.50 1.01 -19.34
N LEU A 98 -52.30 -0.14 -19.98
CA LEU A 98 -52.69 -1.43 -19.41
C LEU A 98 -51.65 -1.88 -18.37
N HIS A 99 -52.13 -2.24 -17.18
CA HIS A 99 -51.32 -2.82 -16.11
C HIS A 99 -52.16 -3.81 -15.31
N LYS A 100 -51.70 -5.04 -15.13
CA LYS A 100 -52.37 -6.11 -14.37
C LYS A 100 -53.88 -6.23 -14.64
N GLY A 101 -54.28 -6.16 -15.91
CA GLY A 101 -55.68 -6.33 -16.34
C GLY A 101 -56.59 -5.11 -16.17
N GLY A 102 -56.06 -3.96 -15.73
CA GLY A 102 -56.81 -2.70 -15.61
C GLY A 102 -56.20 -1.55 -16.44
N CYS A 103 -56.99 -0.52 -16.71
CA CYS A 103 -56.54 0.71 -17.36
C CYS A 103 -56.27 1.81 -16.33
N TYR A 104 -55.04 2.31 -16.31
CA TYR A 104 -54.58 3.30 -15.33
C TYR A 104 -54.17 4.61 -16.00
N SER A 105 -54.65 5.73 -15.45
CA SER A 105 -54.42 7.07 -15.98
C SER A 105 -53.06 7.61 -15.57
N THR A 106 -52.43 8.40 -16.46
CA THR A 106 -51.19 9.13 -16.17
C THR A 106 -51.42 10.53 -15.58
N ALA A 107 -52.64 10.86 -15.18
CA ALA A 107 -52.97 12.14 -14.52
C ALA A 107 -52.44 12.19 -13.08
N GLU A 108 -52.07 13.39 -12.59
CA GLU A 108 -51.31 13.54 -11.33
C GLU A 108 -52.00 13.01 -10.07
N ASP A 109 -53.33 13.01 -10.05
CA ASP A 109 -54.16 12.54 -8.93
C ASP A 109 -54.54 11.05 -9.04
N LYS A 110 -54.01 10.33 -10.04
CA LYS A 110 -54.39 8.95 -10.34
C LYS A 110 -53.28 7.97 -10.00
N PRO A 111 -53.64 6.74 -9.57
CA PRO A 111 -52.66 5.73 -9.18
C PRO A 111 -51.66 5.41 -10.30
N GLY A 112 -52.10 5.42 -11.57
CA GLY A 112 -51.25 5.14 -12.72
C GLY A 112 -50.04 6.08 -12.88
N ARG A 113 -50.10 7.32 -12.38
CA ARG A 113 -48.98 8.28 -12.39
C ARG A 113 -47.74 7.75 -11.67
N THR A 114 -47.95 6.92 -10.64
CA THR A 114 -46.86 6.31 -9.86
C THR A 114 -46.00 5.38 -10.70
N LEU A 115 -46.55 4.78 -11.76
CA LEU A 115 -45.85 3.87 -12.66
C LEU A 115 -45.42 4.58 -13.94
N CYS A 116 -46.27 5.47 -14.45
CA CYS A 116 -46.15 6.04 -15.78
C CYS A 116 -46.53 7.52 -15.83
N THR A 117 -45.63 8.36 -16.34
CA THR A 117 -45.87 9.80 -16.48
C THR A 117 -46.43 10.19 -17.84
N ALA A 118 -46.27 9.35 -18.87
CA ALA A 118 -46.88 9.53 -20.18
C ALA A 118 -47.25 8.19 -20.83
N ALA A 119 -48.46 8.10 -21.40
CA ALA A 119 -48.96 6.92 -22.09
C ALA A 119 -49.58 7.27 -23.45
N SER A 120 -49.38 6.41 -24.44
CA SER A 120 -49.93 6.54 -25.78
C SER A 120 -50.44 5.19 -26.28
N GLY A 121 -51.64 5.17 -26.88
CA GLY A 121 -52.20 3.96 -27.47
C GLY A 121 -52.39 2.77 -26.51
N GLY A 122 -52.58 3.04 -25.21
CA GLY A 122 -52.70 1.98 -24.18
C GLY A 122 -51.37 1.50 -23.61
N VAL A 123 -50.24 2.12 -23.98
CA VAL A 123 -48.88 1.73 -23.60
C VAL A 123 -48.22 2.85 -22.82
N CYS A 124 -47.51 2.51 -21.75
CA CYS A 124 -46.64 3.46 -21.05
C CYS A 124 -45.43 3.81 -21.92
N THR A 125 -45.27 5.08 -22.28
CA THR A 125 -44.14 5.56 -23.10
C THR A 125 -43.08 6.28 -22.28
N THR A 126 -43.43 6.78 -21.09
CA THR A 126 -42.47 7.37 -20.14
C THR A 126 -42.80 6.87 -18.74
N ALA A 127 -41.94 6.01 -18.22
CA ALA A 127 -42.09 5.48 -16.87
C ALA A 127 -41.78 6.54 -15.80
N ALA A 128 -42.40 6.39 -14.64
CA ALA A 128 -42.08 7.17 -13.45
C ALA A 128 -40.79 6.67 -12.79
N ALA A 129 -40.25 7.45 -11.84
CA ALA A 129 -39.08 7.04 -11.06
C ALA A 129 -39.35 5.71 -10.34
N GLY A 130 -38.38 4.78 -10.37
CA GLY A 130 -38.55 3.41 -9.88
C GLY A 130 -39.16 2.43 -10.86
N TYR A 131 -39.44 2.86 -12.09
CA TYR A 131 -39.96 2.03 -13.17
C TYR A 131 -39.21 2.30 -14.48
N PHE A 132 -39.28 1.35 -15.41
CA PHE A 132 -38.83 1.54 -16.79
C PHE A 132 -39.90 1.07 -17.78
N ALA A 133 -40.04 1.82 -18.88
CA ALA A 133 -40.99 1.49 -19.95
C ALA A 133 -40.38 0.43 -20.87
N ILE A 134 -41.17 -0.56 -21.28
CA ILE A 134 -40.69 -1.63 -22.16
C ILE A 134 -40.72 -1.14 -23.63
N PRO A 135 -39.60 -1.21 -24.38
CA PRO A 135 -39.60 -0.84 -25.79
C PRO A 135 -40.54 -1.73 -26.61
N ASN A 136 -41.34 -1.11 -27.49
CA ASN A 136 -42.27 -1.81 -28.39
C ASN A 136 -43.29 -2.73 -27.67
N ALA A 137 -43.66 -2.40 -26.43
CA ALA A 137 -44.67 -3.16 -25.70
C ALA A 137 -46.01 -3.21 -26.46
N PRO A 138 -46.71 -4.36 -26.46
CA PRO A 138 -48.04 -4.45 -27.05
C PRO A 138 -49.03 -3.64 -26.20
N ASN A 139 -50.06 -3.10 -26.84
CA ASN A 139 -51.17 -2.45 -26.14
C ASN A 139 -52.12 -3.44 -25.44
N THR A 140 -51.83 -4.74 -25.52
CA THR A 140 -52.57 -5.84 -24.89
C THR A 140 -51.82 -6.50 -23.73
N GLY A 141 -50.74 -5.88 -23.25
CA GLY A 141 -49.94 -6.43 -22.16
C GLY A 141 -49.32 -5.36 -21.26
N GLU A 142 -48.44 -5.80 -20.37
CA GLU A 142 -47.65 -4.90 -19.52
C GLU A 142 -46.72 -4.05 -20.39
N SER A 143 -46.59 -2.78 -20.03
CA SER A 143 -45.73 -1.82 -20.75
C SER A 143 -44.72 -1.12 -19.84
N VAL A 144 -44.75 -1.43 -18.55
CA VAL A 144 -43.91 -0.82 -17.52
C VAL A 144 -43.53 -1.88 -16.49
N VAL A 145 -42.27 -1.88 -16.06
CA VAL A 145 -41.72 -2.82 -15.09
C VAL A 145 -41.04 -2.05 -13.98
N LYS A 146 -41.22 -2.50 -12.73
CA LYS A 146 -40.57 -1.90 -11.56
C LYS A 146 -39.08 -2.23 -11.55
N CYS A 147 -38.25 -1.28 -11.12
CA CYS A 147 -36.79 -1.42 -11.14
C CYS A 147 -36.27 -2.56 -10.27
N ASP A 148 -37.00 -3.00 -9.24
CA ASP A 148 -36.65 -4.13 -8.37
C ASP A 148 -37.45 -5.40 -8.63
N ASP A 149 -38.28 -5.44 -9.68
CA ASP A 149 -39.04 -6.63 -10.05
C ASP A 149 -38.14 -7.65 -10.75
N THR A 150 -37.59 -8.59 -9.97
CA THR A 150 -36.72 -9.65 -10.48
C THR A 150 -37.46 -10.73 -11.27
N THR A 151 -38.79 -10.78 -11.19
CA THR A 151 -39.61 -11.71 -11.98
C THR A 151 -39.80 -11.17 -13.39
N GLY A 152 -40.18 -9.90 -13.49
CA GLY A 152 -40.31 -9.19 -14.77
C GLY A 152 -41.49 -9.65 -15.63
N VAL A 153 -41.43 -9.29 -16.91
CA VAL A 153 -42.48 -9.56 -17.91
C VAL A 153 -41.84 -10.12 -19.18
N GLU A 154 -42.41 -11.19 -19.72
CA GLU A 154 -42.01 -11.75 -21.01
C GLU A 154 -42.82 -11.10 -22.16
N ILE A 155 -42.11 -10.55 -23.15
CA ILE A 155 -42.71 -9.96 -24.36
C ILE A 155 -41.91 -10.42 -25.57
N SER A 156 -42.59 -11.07 -26.52
CA SER A 156 -42.01 -11.53 -27.78
C SER A 156 -40.74 -12.37 -27.61
N GLY A 157 -40.70 -13.20 -26.56
CA GLY A 157 -39.57 -14.08 -26.24
C GLY A 157 -38.40 -13.40 -25.48
N ASN A 158 -38.52 -12.13 -25.09
CA ASN A 158 -37.57 -11.44 -24.21
C ASN A 158 -38.17 -11.21 -22.83
N THR A 159 -37.43 -11.51 -21.78
CA THR A 159 -37.84 -11.20 -20.40
C THR A 159 -37.27 -9.86 -19.93
N TYR A 160 -38.15 -8.91 -19.63
CA TYR A 160 -37.82 -7.59 -19.10
C TYR A 160 -37.96 -7.61 -17.58
N LYS A 161 -36.84 -7.56 -16.85
CA LYS A 161 -36.81 -7.65 -15.38
C LYS A 161 -35.90 -6.58 -14.77
N GLY A 162 -36.22 -6.19 -13.55
CA GLY A 162 -35.43 -5.31 -12.70
C GLY A 162 -34.24 -5.99 -12.04
N VAL A 163 -33.58 -5.24 -11.14
CA VAL A 163 -32.44 -5.65 -10.33
C VAL A 163 -32.84 -5.58 -8.87
N GLN A 164 -32.59 -6.64 -8.11
CA GLN A 164 -32.96 -6.69 -6.69
C GLN A 164 -32.40 -5.48 -5.92
N ASN A 165 -33.23 -4.87 -5.07
CA ASN A 165 -32.93 -3.66 -4.30
C ASN A 165 -32.65 -2.39 -5.13
N CYS A 166 -33.04 -2.35 -6.41
CA CYS A 166 -32.84 -1.17 -7.24
C CYS A 166 -33.98 -0.15 -7.09
N GLU A 167 -33.65 1.08 -6.68
CA GLU A 167 -34.59 2.19 -6.53
C GLU A 167 -34.79 2.97 -7.83
N VAL A 168 -33.73 3.16 -8.61
CA VAL A 168 -33.76 3.85 -9.91
C VAL A 168 -32.95 3.05 -10.91
N CYS A 169 -33.52 2.82 -12.09
CA CYS A 169 -32.91 2.03 -13.16
C CYS A 169 -33.14 2.66 -14.53
N ARG A 170 -32.40 2.15 -15.52
CA ARG A 170 -32.60 2.46 -16.94
C ARG A 170 -32.53 1.18 -17.77
N LEU A 171 -33.05 1.24 -18.99
CA LEU A 171 -32.84 0.17 -19.96
C LEU A 171 -31.34 0.01 -20.31
N PRO A 172 -30.88 -1.22 -20.61
CA PRO A 172 -29.57 -1.44 -21.19
C PRO A 172 -29.37 -0.61 -22.46
N ALA A 173 -28.16 -0.10 -22.67
CA ALA A 173 -27.84 0.68 -23.87
C ALA A 173 -27.61 -0.21 -25.12
N THR A 174 -27.51 -1.53 -24.95
CA THR A 174 -27.29 -2.48 -26.04
C THR A 174 -28.59 -2.81 -26.76
N SER A 175 -28.54 -2.77 -28.10
CA SER A 175 -29.67 -3.03 -28.99
C SER A 175 -30.45 -4.32 -28.64
N PRO A 176 -31.78 -4.34 -28.88
CA PRO A 176 -32.61 -5.53 -28.73
C PRO A 176 -32.11 -6.61 -29.70
N GLY A 177 -31.52 -7.69 -29.17
CA GLY A 177 -31.04 -8.81 -30.01
C GLY A 177 -29.82 -9.57 -29.49
N ALA A 178 -29.11 -9.09 -28.46
CA ALA A 178 -27.88 -9.74 -27.98
C ALA A 178 -28.03 -10.60 -26.71
N ARG A 179 -29.17 -10.55 -26.00
CA ARG A 179 -29.44 -11.35 -24.78
C ARG A 179 -30.92 -11.73 -24.73
N ALA A 180 -31.21 -12.98 -24.33
CA ALA A 180 -32.59 -13.46 -24.09
C ALA A 180 -33.29 -12.77 -22.89
N ASP A 181 -32.49 -12.18 -22.00
CA ASP A 181 -32.95 -11.41 -20.84
C ASP A 181 -32.55 -9.93 -20.96
N SER A 182 -33.53 -9.03 -20.95
CA SER A 182 -33.36 -7.58 -20.92
C SER A 182 -33.42 -7.06 -19.48
N VAL A 183 -32.36 -7.31 -18.71
CA VAL A 183 -32.25 -6.87 -17.30
C VAL A 183 -31.98 -5.37 -17.24
N ALA A 184 -32.76 -4.61 -16.47
CA ALA A 184 -32.52 -3.18 -16.27
C ALA A 184 -31.12 -2.93 -15.66
N VAL A 185 -30.51 -1.79 -15.98
CA VAL A 185 -29.26 -1.35 -15.35
C VAL A 185 -29.63 -0.46 -14.18
N CYS A 186 -29.27 -0.86 -12.96
CA CYS A 186 -29.51 -0.04 -11.79
C CYS A 186 -28.61 1.20 -11.80
N THR A 187 -29.14 2.34 -11.38
CA THR A 187 -28.42 3.62 -11.27
C THR A 187 -28.46 4.20 -9.87
N LYS A 188 -29.38 3.73 -9.00
CA LYS A 188 -29.43 4.03 -7.58
C LYS A 188 -30.04 2.86 -6.81
N CYS A 189 -29.35 2.40 -5.78
CA CYS A 189 -29.80 1.31 -4.93
C CYS A 189 -30.59 1.82 -3.73
N GLY A 190 -31.65 1.10 -3.36
CA GLY A 190 -32.39 1.30 -2.11
C GLY A 190 -31.79 0.49 -0.96
N ASN A 191 -32.46 0.50 0.20
CA ASN A 191 -32.14 -0.38 1.34
C ASN A 191 -30.67 -0.29 1.82
N ASN A 192 -30.06 0.89 1.73
CA ASN A 192 -28.64 1.14 2.05
C ASN A 192 -27.63 0.29 1.26
N LYS A 193 -28.04 -0.32 0.14
CA LYS A 193 -27.17 -1.12 -0.74
C LYS A 193 -26.26 -0.22 -1.59
N TYR A 194 -25.14 -0.78 -2.03
CA TYR A 194 -24.11 -0.09 -2.78
C TYR A 194 -24.18 -0.48 -4.26
N LEU A 195 -24.20 0.53 -5.13
CA LEU A 195 -24.19 0.34 -6.57
C LEU A 195 -22.80 -0.08 -7.06
N LYS A 196 -22.72 -1.21 -7.78
CA LYS A 196 -21.52 -1.74 -8.42
C LYS A 196 -21.88 -2.28 -9.80
N ASP A 197 -21.30 -1.73 -10.87
CA ASP A 197 -21.50 -2.22 -12.25
C ASP A 197 -22.98 -2.41 -12.67
N GLY A 198 -23.89 -1.58 -12.16
CA GLY A 198 -25.32 -1.66 -12.45
C GLY A 198 -26.12 -2.63 -11.59
N THR A 199 -25.51 -3.22 -10.56
CA THR A 199 -26.18 -4.07 -9.55
C THR A 199 -26.03 -3.50 -8.14
N CYS A 200 -26.84 -4.00 -7.20
CA CYS A 200 -26.86 -3.55 -5.81
C CYS A 200 -26.34 -4.66 -4.88
N GLY A 201 -25.33 -4.34 -4.08
CA GLY A 201 -24.70 -5.28 -3.14
C GLY A 201 -24.42 -4.67 -1.77
N GLU A 202 -23.78 -5.41 -0.89
CA GLU A 202 -23.32 -4.90 0.42
C GLU A 202 -22.04 -4.07 0.31
N ALA A 203 -21.77 -3.23 1.31
CA ALA A 203 -20.52 -2.47 1.41
C ALA A 203 -19.27 -3.38 1.38
N SER A 204 -19.37 -4.57 1.96
CA SER A 204 -18.29 -5.57 2.00
C SER A 204 -17.92 -6.15 0.62
N GLU A 205 -18.75 -5.92 -0.40
CA GLU A 205 -18.47 -6.35 -1.78
C GLU A 205 -17.65 -5.32 -2.56
N CYS A 206 -17.51 -4.10 -2.03
CA CYS A 206 -16.62 -3.07 -2.56
C CYS A 206 -15.20 -3.29 -1.98
N THR A 207 -14.51 -4.32 -2.47
CA THR A 207 -13.15 -4.66 -2.01
C THR A 207 -12.18 -4.84 -3.18
N GLY A 208 -10.89 -4.84 -2.87
CA GLY A 208 -9.82 -5.01 -3.86
C GLY A 208 -9.62 -3.73 -4.66
N THR A 209 -10.20 -3.65 -5.85
CA THR A 209 -10.07 -2.52 -6.79
C THR A 209 -11.10 -1.42 -6.57
N THR A 210 -12.07 -1.67 -5.70
CA THR A 210 -13.12 -0.73 -5.33
C THR A 210 -13.26 -0.61 -3.82
N PHE A 211 -13.86 0.50 -3.37
CA PHE A 211 -14.18 0.75 -1.97
C PHE A 211 -15.60 1.33 -1.82
N PRO A 212 -16.28 1.11 -0.67
CA PRO A 212 -17.63 1.61 -0.46
C PRO A 212 -17.60 3.10 -0.11
N LYS A 213 -18.40 3.91 -0.79
CA LYS A 213 -18.65 5.32 -0.45
C LYS A 213 -20.15 5.55 -0.22
N PRO A 214 -20.56 5.91 1.00
CA PRO A 214 -21.94 6.31 1.27
C PRO A 214 -22.22 7.69 0.69
N ASP A 215 -23.41 7.89 0.14
CA ASP A 215 -23.88 9.18 -0.37
C ASP A 215 -25.40 9.27 -0.19
N THR A 216 -25.85 10.20 0.64
CA THR A 216 -27.27 10.39 0.98
C THR A 216 -28.11 10.97 -0.17
N SER A 217 -27.48 11.58 -1.17
CA SER A 217 -28.15 12.24 -2.28
C SER A 217 -28.09 11.41 -3.55
N ALA A 218 -26.91 10.93 -3.94
CA ALA A 218 -26.69 10.15 -5.16
C ALA A 218 -26.82 8.63 -4.95
N GLY A 219 -26.99 8.17 -3.71
CA GLY A 219 -26.99 6.76 -3.33
C GLY A 219 -25.59 6.18 -3.13
N ASN A 220 -25.48 5.17 -2.29
CA ASN A 220 -24.21 4.51 -1.97
C ASN A 220 -23.60 3.83 -3.20
N LYS A 221 -22.28 3.93 -3.38
CA LYS A 221 -21.57 3.40 -4.57
C LYS A 221 -20.28 2.69 -4.18
N CYS A 222 -19.93 1.64 -4.93
CA CYS A 222 -18.56 1.15 -4.99
C CYS A 222 -17.78 2.01 -5.98
N LEU A 223 -16.69 2.64 -5.52
CA LEU A 223 -15.86 3.50 -6.36
C LEU A 223 -14.48 2.90 -6.55
N LEU A 224 -13.84 3.22 -7.67
CA LEU A 224 -12.49 2.73 -7.98
C LEU A 224 -11.46 3.33 -7.04
N CYS A 225 -10.51 2.50 -6.59
CA CYS A 225 -9.39 2.96 -5.76
C CYS A 225 -8.56 4.07 -6.41
N GLY A 226 -8.50 4.09 -7.74
CA GLY A 226 -7.79 5.11 -8.53
C GLY A 226 -8.51 6.45 -8.70
N ASP A 227 -9.77 6.55 -8.25
CA ASP A 227 -10.61 7.72 -8.47
C ASP A 227 -10.35 8.80 -7.41
N ALA A 228 -9.31 9.59 -7.64
CA ALA A 228 -8.93 10.71 -6.76
C ALA A 228 -10.05 11.75 -6.59
N THR A 229 -10.96 11.90 -7.56
CA THR A 229 -12.06 12.87 -7.48
C THR A 229 -13.15 12.43 -6.49
N ASN A 230 -13.26 11.13 -6.25
CA ASN A 230 -14.27 10.57 -5.38
C ASN A 230 -13.72 9.91 -4.10
N GLY A 231 -12.50 10.25 -3.69
CA GLY A 231 -11.90 9.81 -2.41
C GLY A 231 -10.91 8.65 -2.53
N GLY A 232 -10.65 8.17 -3.75
CA GLY A 232 -9.54 7.29 -4.09
C GLY A 232 -8.19 8.02 -4.13
N ILE A 233 -7.17 7.36 -4.66
CA ILE A 233 -5.79 7.84 -4.78
C ILE A 233 -5.34 7.66 -6.23
N ASP A 234 -4.84 8.73 -6.85
CA ASP A 234 -4.36 8.66 -8.23
C ASP A 234 -3.27 7.59 -8.41
N GLY A 235 -3.42 6.77 -9.46
CA GLY A 235 -2.53 5.64 -9.74
C GLY A 235 -2.62 4.47 -8.75
N CYS A 236 -3.64 4.42 -7.89
CA CYS A 236 -3.88 3.28 -7.00
C CYS A 236 -4.79 2.22 -7.64
N THR A 237 -4.37 0.95 -7.62
CA THR A 237 -5.14 -0.18 -8.16
C THR A 237 -5.90 -0.93 -7.08
N THR A 238 -5.28 -1.15 -5.92
CA THR A 238 -5.94 -1.83 -4.80
C THR A 238 -5.85 -0.98 -3.55
N CYS A 239 -6.94 -0.96 -2.79
CA CYS A 239 -7.03 -0.11 -1.60
C CYS A 239 -7.88 -0.74 -0.52
N THR A 240 -7.73 -0.23 0.69
CA THR A 240 -8.56 -0.52 1.85
C THR A 240 -9.20 0.76 2.37
N PRO A 241 -10.47 0.74 2.81
CA PRO A 241 -11.08 1.91 3.44
C PRO A 241 -10.32 2.31 4.70
N LYS A 242 -10.12 3.62 4.91
CA LYS A 242 -9.71 4.11 6.24
C LYS A 242 -10.84 3.85 7.24
N ALA A 243 -10.49 3.64 8.51
CA ALA A 243 -11.47 3.31 9.54
C ALA A 243 -12.59 4.36 9.67
N ALA A 244 -13.76 3.91 10.12
CA ALA A 244 -15.10 4.52 9.93
C ALA A 244 -15.32 5.98 10.40
N ALA A 245 -14.33 6.64 11.02
CA ALA A 245 -14.40 8.07 11.33
C ALA A 245 -14.07 8.98 10.13
N GLY A 246 -13.46 8.46 9.05
CA GLY A 246 -12.78 9.27 8.04
C GLY A 246 -13.21 9.10 6.57
N LEU A 247 -14.37 8.51 6.23
CA LEU A 247 -14.82 8.47 4.82
C LEU A 247 -15.15 9.87 4.24
N ALA A 248 -15.16 10.91 5.10
CA ALA A 248 -15.23 12.31 4.71
C ALA A 248 -13.84 12.95 4.45
N GLU A 249 -12.75 12.28 4.82
CA GLU A 249 -11.38 12.76 4.59
C GLU A 249 -10.87 12.32 3.23
N THR A 250 -10.02 13.15 2.62
CA THR A 250 -9.42 12.88 1.30
C THR A 250 -7.90 12.64 1.47
N PRO A 251 -7.35 11.48 1.06
CA PRO A 251 -8.04 10.30 0.52
C PRO A 251 -8.75 9.49 1.61
N SER A 252 -9.86 8.83 1.23
CA SER A 252 -10.73 8.03 2.12
C SER A 252 -10.25 6.57 2.26
N VAL A 253 -9.21 6.21 1.51
CA VAL A 253 -8.64 4.87 1.43
C VAL A 253 -7.14 4.89 1.68
N MET A 254 -6.56 3.73 1.97
CA MET A 254 -5.13 3.46 1.95
C MET A 254 -4.80 2.58 0.75
N CYS A 255 -3.84 3.00 -0.06
CA CYS A 255 -3.38 2.25 -1.22
C CYS A 255 -2.46 1.11 -0.82
N SER A 256 -2.73 -0.09 -1.33
CA SER A 256 -1.89 -1.27 -1.12
C SER A 256 -1.12 -1.69 -2.37
N ALA A 257 -1.55 -1.26 -3.57
CA ALA A 257 -0.81 -1.47 -4.80
C ALA A 257 -1.07 -0.36 -5.82
N CYS A 258 0.00 0.08 -6.48
CA CYS A 258 -0.06 1.07 -7.54
C CYS A 258 -0.26 0.42 -8.92
N THR A 259 -0.78 1.19 -9.88
CA THR A 259 -1.08 0.72 -11.24
C THR A 259 0.15 0.32 -12.03
N THR A 260 1.27 1.01 -11.81
CA THR A 260 2.53 0.72 -12.51
C THR A 260 3.54 0.08 -11.57
N PRO A 261 4.30 -0.94 -12.02
CA PRO A 261 5.31 -1.59 -11.17
C PRO A 261 6.47 -0.66 -10.77
N THR A 262 6.67 0.43 -11.53
CA THR A 262 7.64 1.52 -11.26
C THR A 262 7.16 2.51 -10.21
N LYS A 263 5.96 2.31 -9.65
CA LYS A 263 5.45 3.07 -8.50
C LYS A 263 5.18 2.13 -7.33
N LYS A 264 5.35 2.67 -6.13
CA LYS A 264 5.06 1.98 -4.86
C LYS A 264 4.23 2.91 -3.96
N PRO A 265 3.35 2.37 -3.10
CA PRO A 265 2.68 3.18 -2.10
C PRO A 265 3.72 3.86 -1.18
N ASN A 266 3.40 5.05 -0.68
CA ASN A 266 4.14 5.61 0.46
C ASN A 266 3.76 4.88 1.76
N ALA A 267 4.50 5.13 2.84
CA ALA A 267 4.29 4.46 4.13
C ALA A 267 2.86 4.64 4.68
N ASP A 268 2.26 5.81 4.46
CA ASP A 268 0.89 6.12 4.88
C ASP A 268 -0.19 5.56 3.93
N GLY A 269 0.21 5.00 2.79
CA GLY A 269 -0.70 4.54 1.74
C GLY A 269 -1.55 5.65 1.14
N THR A 270 -1.14 6.90 1.19
CA THR A 270 -1.88 8.07 0.68
C THR A 270 -1.47 8.48 -0.74
N ALA A 271 -0.36 7.96 -1.26
CA ALA A 271 0.15 8.28 -2.60
C ALA A 271 0.90 7.10 -3.23
N CYS A 272 0.96 7.11 -4.57
CA CYS A 272 1.79 6.21 -5.37
C CYS A 272 3.02 6.95 -5.92
N VAL A 273 4.19 6.65 -5.37
CA VAL A 273 5.45 7.36 -5.61
C VAL A 273 6.34 6.55 -6.55
N ALA A 274 7.09 7.24 -7.43
CA ALA A 274 8.05 6.59 -8.33
C ALA A 274 9.12 5.86 -7.49
N CYS A 275 9.30 4.57 -7.73
CA CYS A 275 10.27 3.79 -7.00
C CYS A 275 10.75 2.59 -7.81
N SER A 276 12.04 2.56 -8.08
CA SER A 276 12.74 1.53 -8.84
C SER A 276 13.62 0.63 -7.98
N ILE A 277 13.65 0.86 -6.67
CA ILE A 277 14.43 0.08 -5.70
C ILE A 277 13.89 -1.35 -5.67
N ALA A 278 14.75 -2.30 -6.04
CA ALA A 278 14.44 -3.73 -5.96
C ALA A 278 14.14 -4.14 -4.51
N ASP A 279 13.16 -5.02 -4.35
CA ASP A 279 12.68 -5.51 -3.05
C ASP A 279 12.15 -4.43 -2.10
N CYS A 280 11.92 -3.18 -2.54
CA CYS A 280 11.29 -2.17 -1.70
C CYS A 280 9.75 -2.27 -1.75
N ALA A 281 9.13 -2.31 -0.57
CA ALA A 281 7.68 -2.35 -0.40
C ALA A 281 7.07 -0.97 -0.62
N ASN A 282 7.62 0.05 0.05
CA ASN A 282 7.02 1.39 0.14
C ASN A 282 8.08 2.48 -0.04
N CYS A 283 7.74 3.54 -0.77
CA CYS A 283 8.65 4.68 -0.97
C CYS A 283 7.92 6.00 -0.70
N ASN A 284 8.48 6.82 0.19
CA ASN A 284 7.88 8.12 0.55
C ASN A 284 8.22 9.21 -0.46
N GLU A 285 9.43 9.14 -1.02
CA GLU A 285 9.91 10.01 -2.07
C GLU A 285 10.49 9.17 -3.21
N GLU A 286 10.84 9.83 -4.32
CA GLU A 286 11.39 9.14 -5.47
C GLU A 286 12.68 8.38 -5.09
N ASN A 287 12.63 7.05 -5.16
CA ASN A 287 13.71 6.16 -4.75
C ASN A 287 14.22 6.41 -3.31
N VAL A 288 13.31 6.72 -2.38
CA VAL A 288 13.59 6.69 -0.93
C VAL A 288 12.70 5.61 -0.30
N CYS A 289 13.31 4.46 -0.02
CA CYS A 289 12.63 3.29 0.52
C CYS A 289 12.39 3.41 2.03
N GLU A 290 11.20 3.06 2.49
CA GLU A 290 10.89 3.05 3.94
C GLU A 290 10.81 1.64 4.51
N MET A 291 10.49 0.66 3.66
CA MET A 291 10.33 -0.72 4.10
C MET A 291 10.70 -1.65 2.97
N CYS A 292 11.49 -2.66 3.30
CA CYS A 292 11.84 -3.72 2.37
C CYS A 292 10.89 -4.92 2.49
N THR A 293 10.78 -5.66 1.40
CA THR A 293 10.12 -6.96 1.31
C THR A 293 11.11 -8.10 1.62
N SER A 294 10.61 -9.33 1.74
CA SER A 294 11.43 -10.55 1.67
C SER A 294 12.57 -10.64 2.70
N ASN A 295 12.37 -10.12 3.91
CA ASN A 295 13.37 -10.08 5.01
C ASN A 295 14.68 -9.36 4.66
N LYS A 296 14.69 -8.52 3.62
CA LYS A 296 15.81 -7.64 3.30
C LYS A 296 15.92 -6.53 4.35
N LYS A 297 17.11 -5.97 4.47
CA LYS A 297 17.44 -4.91 5.43
C LYS A 297 17.56 -3.58 4.72
N LEU A 298 16.88 -2.56 5.21
CA LEU A 298 16.93 -1.22 4.64
C LEU A 298 18.32 -0.62 4.83
N SER A 299 18.94 -0.12 3.75
CA SER A 299 20.24 0.54 3.81
C SER A 299 20.18 1.80 4.68
N PRO A 300 21.31 2.25 5.26
CA PRO A 300 21.36 3.50 6.02
C PRO A 300 20.90 4.73 5.22
N LEU A 301 21.10 4.69 3.90
CA LEU A 301 20.74 5.75 2.97
C LEU A 301 19.29 5.65 2.45
N LYS A 302 18.56 4.58 2.82
CA LYS A 302 17.22 4.25 2.30
C LYS A 302 17.14 4.04 0.78
N ASP A 303 18.26 3.85 0.11
CA ASP A 303 18.37 3.71 -1.35
C ASP A 303 18.38 2.25 -1.84
N ALA A 304 18.47 1.29 -0.92
CA ALA A 304 18.58 -0.13 -1.26
C ALA A 304 18.02 -1.04 -0.15
N CYS A 305 17.57 -2.22 -0.57
CA CYS A 305 17.17 -3.33 0.29
C CYS A 305 18.23 -4.42 0.24
N LEU A 306 19.08 -4.46 1.26
CA LEU A 306 20.29 -5.29 1.31
C LEU A 306 20.00 -6.67 1.89
N THR A 307 20.78 -7.67 1.46
CA THR A 307 20.70 -9.01 2.06
C THR A 307 21.20 -9.00 3.49
N ASP A 308 22.27 -8.27 3.80
CA ASP A 308 22.84 -8.08 5.13
C ASP A 308 23.31 -6.64 5.30
N CYS A 309 23.45 -6.20 6.55
CA CYS A 309 23.88 -4.85 6.84
C CYS A 309 25.38 -4.68 6.52
N PRO A 310 25.77 -3.57 5.85
CA PRO A 310 27.15 -3.34 5.48
C PRO A 310 28.01 -3.09 6.72
N ALA A 311 29.33 -3.22 6.59
CA ALA A 311 30.25 -2.92 7.67
C ALA A 311 30.02 -1.53 8.27
N GLY A 312 30.26 -1.36 9.56
CA GLY A 312 29.97 -0.14 10.30
C GLY A 312 28.49 0.08 10.60
N THR A 313 27.64 -0.91 10.35
CA THR A 313 26.21 -0.87 10.68
C THR A 313 25.77 -2.18 11.32
N TYR A 314 24.65 -2.16 12.03
CA TYR A 314 24.02 -3.31 12.65
C TYR A 314 22.54 -3.38 12.28
N ASN A 315 21.99 -4.60 12.27
CA ASN A 315 20.57 -4.81 12.02
C ASN A 315 19.74 -4.48 13.26
N ASP A 316 18.82 -3.53 13.15
CA ASP A 316 17.77 -3.25 14.12
C ASP A 316 16.41 -3.31 13.42
N ASN A 317 15.65 -4.38 13.67
CA ASN A 317 14.33 -4.60 13.07
C ASN A 317 14.29 -4.45 11.53
N SER A 318 15.25 -5.07 10.83
CA SER A 318 15.40 -5.01 9.36
C SER A 318 15.79 -3.63 8.82
N ILE A 319 16.38 -2.78 9.66
CA ILE A 319 16.97 -1.50 9.28
C ILE A 319 18.43 -1.51 9.69
N CYS A 320 19.33 -1.15 8.77
CA CYS A 320 20.75 -1.06 9.06
C CYS A 320 21.07 0.28 9.72
N LYS A 321 21.31 0.24 11.03
CA LYS A 321 21.68 1.42 11.83
C LYS A 321 23.19 1.52 11.99
N PRO A 322 23.77 2.73 12.00
CA PRO A 322 25.22 2.89 12.12
C PRO A 322 25.72 2.46 13.50
N CYS A 323 26.88 1.79 13.51
CA CYS A 323 27.71 1.58 14.70
C CYS A 323 28.44 2.89 15.06
N HIS A 324 29.23 2.88 16.15
CA HIS A 324 30.21 3.95 16.35
C HIS A 324 31.18 3.99 15.16
N VAL A 325 31.58 5.19 14.73
CA VAL A 325 32.37 5.42 13.50
C VAL A 325 33.71 4.69 13.43
N SER A 326 34.25 4.25 14.58
CA SER A 326 35.48 3.46 14.66
C SER A 326 35.27 1.95 14.48
N CYS A 327 34.03 1.46 14.60
CA CYS A 327 33.71 0.04 14.56
C CYS A 327 33.44 -0.42 13.12
N ALA A 328 34.05 -1.53 12.72
CA ALA A 328 33.63 -2.24 11.51
C ALA A 328 32.39 -3.14 11.77
N GLU A 329 32.22 -3.60 13.01
CA GLU A 329 31.02 -4.31 13.48
C GLU A 329 30.77 -3.94 14.95
N CYS A 330 29.52 -3.99 15.40
CA CYS A 330 29.16 -3.67 16.78
C CYS A 330 28.03 -4.54 17.33
N ASN A 331 27.94 -4.60 18.66
CA ASN A 331 26.94 -5.37 19.40
C ASN A 331 25.60 -4.62 19.52
N GLY A 332 24.98 -4.30 18.39
CA GLY A 332 23.60 -3.82 18.32
C GLY A 332 23.36 -2.39 18.80
N ASN A 333 24.40 -1.57 18.99
CA ASN A 333 24.27 -0.18 19.39
C ASN A 333 25.47 0.67 18.91
N ALA A 334 25.29 1.99 18.87
CA ALA A 334 26.28 2.94 18.35
C ALA A 334 27.32 3.43 19.38
N ASN A 335 27.43 2.80 20.56
CA ASN A 335 28.38 3.22 21.57
C ASN A 335 29.83 2.87 21.17
N GLN A 336 30.79 3.69 21.61
CA GLN A 336 32.21 3.49 21.28
C GLN A 336 32.82 2.20 21.86
N ASP A 337 32.22 1.64 22.92
CA ASP A 337 32.64 0.42 23.61
C ASP A 337 31.87 -0.83 23.13
N SER A 338 31.00 -0.68 22.13
CA SER A 338 30.20 -1.78 21.59
C SER A 338 30.85 -2.49 20.40
N CYS A 339 32.03 -2.07 19.94
CA CYS A 339 32.67 -2.65 18.75
C CYS A 339 32.98 -4.14 18.97
N THR A 340 32.68 -4.96 17.98
CA THR A 340 33.05 -6.39 17.94
C THR A 340 34.12 -6.69 16.89
N ALA A 341 34.30 -5.78 15.93
CA ALA A 341 35.40 -5.77 14.97
C ALA A 341 35.80 -4.32 14.64
N CYS A 342 37.04 -4.14 14.20
CA CYS A 342 37.62 -2.83 13.86
C CYS A 342 38.00 -2.78 12.39
N TYR A 343 37.99 -1.57 11.81
CA TYR A 343 38.51 -1.36 10.46
C TYR A 343 40.02 -1.65 10.40
N PRO A 344 40.55 -2.13 9.25
CA PRO A 344 41.97 -2.36 9.06
C PRO A 344 42.83 -1.15 9.45
N GLY A 345 43.90 -1.37 10.22
CA GLY A 345 44.71 -0.33 10.84
C GLY A 345 44.33 -0.03 12.31
N SER A 346 43.29 -0.68 12.83
CA SER A 346 42.85 -0.56 14.23
C SER A 346 42.66 -1.93 14.88
N VAL A 347 42.81 -1.97 16.20
CA VAL A 347 42.71 -3.19 17.03
C VAL A 347 41.64 -3.01 18.11
N LEU A 348 40.99 -4.13 18.49
CA LEU A 348 39.86 -4.11 19.42
C LEU A 348 40.32 -4.19 20.87
N SER A 349 40.37 -3.05 21.57
CA SER A 349 40.67 -3.01 23.00
C SER A 349 39.43 -3.32 23.83
N LYS A 350 39.41 -4.52 24.45
CA LYS A 350 38.29 -5.03 25.26
C LYS A 350 38.77 -5.61 26.58
N SER A 351 38.00 -5.45 27.65
CA SER A 351 38.29 -6.09 28.94
C SER A 351 38.28 -7.62 28.84
N ASP A 352 39.03 -8.29 29.71
CA ASP A 352 39.11 -9.76 29.71
C ASP A 352 37.72 -10.37 29.91
N GLY A 353 37.35 -11.33 29.04
CA GLY A 353 36.02 -11.95 29.04
C GLY A 353 34.93 -11.15 28.33
N SER A 354 35.19 -9.92 27.87
CA SER A 354 34.26 -9.16 27.04
C SER A 354 34.31 -9.60 25.57
N THR A 355 33.17 -9.55 24.89
CA THR A 355 33.05 -9.76 23.44
C THR A 355 33.07 -8.45 22.65
N ALA A 356 32.89 -7.31 23.34
CA ALA A 356 32.88 -5.98 22.76
C ALA A 356 33.89 -5.04 23.46
N GLY A 357 34.30 -4.00 22.77
CA GLY A 357 35.20 -2.97 23.30
C GLY A 357 35.37 -1.80 22.35
N THR A 358 36.47 -1.07 22.50
CA THR A 358 36.76 0.12 21.69
C THR A 358 37.86 -0.16 20.67
N CYS A 359 37.68 0.34 19.45
CA CYS A 359 38.72 0.30 18.44
C CYS A 359 39.75 1.41 18.68
N ILE A 360 41.02 1.03 18.81
CA ILE A 360 42.16 1.94 18.96
C ILE A 360 43.14 1.71 17.81
N PRO A 361 44.01 2.69 17.46
CA PRO A 361 45.03 2.49 16.45
C PRO A 361 45.90 1.26 16.76
N GLU A 362 46.27 0.51 15.72
CA GLU A 362 47.14 -0.66 15.87
C GLU A 362 48.48 -0.30 16.54
N CYS A 363 49.08 -1.27 17.24
CA CYS A 363 50.34 -1.08 17.95
C CYS A 363 50.33 0.06 19.00
N THR A 364 49.17 0.36 19.62
CA THR A 364 49.04 1.35 20.69
C THR A 364 48.40 0.77 21.95
N GLY A 365 48.47 1.52 23.06
CA GLY A 365 47.89 1.12 24.35
C GLY A 365 48.38 -0.27 24.80
N ARG A 366 47.45 -1.09 25.30
CA ARG A 366 47.72 -2.47 25.76
C ARG A 366 48.33 -3.39 24.69
N TYR A 367 48.19 -3.07 23.41
CA TYR A 367 48.78 -3.85 22.31
C TYR A 367 50.24 -3.47 22.03
N ALA A 368 50.73 -2.37 22.59
CA ALA A 368 52.14 -2.00 22.59
C ALA A 368 52.86 -2.42 23.89
N GLU A 369 52.11 -2.59 24.97
CA GLU A 369 52.64 -3.00 26.27
C GLU A 369 53.35 -4.35 26.19
N ASN A 370 54.58 -4.41 26.71
CA ASN A 370 55.44 -5.59 26.69
C ASN A 370 55.71 -6.19 25.30
N CYS A 371 55.37 -5.49 24.21
CA CYS A 371 55.79 -5.88 22.88
C CYS A 371 57.27 -5.54 22.69
N GLU A 372 58.03 -6.44 22.04
CA GLU A 372 59.43 -6.17 21.72
C GLU A 372 59.54 -5.05 20.68
N ALA A 373 60.65 -4.32 20.72
CA ALA A 373 60.88 -3.23 19.78
C ALA A 373 60.83 -3.73 18.33
N ASN A 374 60.07 -3.03 17.48
CA ASN A 374 59.86 -3.37 16.07
C ASN A 374 59.19 -4.75 15.83
N GLN A 375 58.50 -5.32 16.82
CA GLN A 375 57.79 -6.60 16.69
C GLN A 375 56.28 -6.44 16.51
N CYS A 376 55.78 -5.24 16.21
CA CYS A 376 54.39 -5.08 15.76
C CYS A 376 54.28 -5.39 14.25
N THR A 377 54.46 -6.67 13.92
CA THR A 377 54.61 -7.14 12.54
C THR A 377 53.61 -8.22 12.14
N ALA A 378 52.87 -8.83 13.09
CA ALA A 378 51.84 -9.81 12.78
C ALA A 378 50.66 -9.11 12.10
N ASN A 379 50.29 -9.50 10.88
CA ASN A 379 49.16 -8.92 10.16
C ASN A 379 47.95 -9.85 10.27
N ILE A 380 46.97 -9.43 11.08
CA ILE A 380 45.76 -10.20 11.35
C ILE A 380 44.56 -9.36 10.91
N GLY A 381 43.89 -9.80 9.84
CA GLY A 381 42.71 -9.09 9.31
C GLY A 381 42.98 -7.67 8.78
N GLY A 382 44.22 -7.39 8.37
CA GLY A 382 44.62 -6.05 7.89
C GLY A 382 45.09 -5.10 9.00
N SER A 383 45.17 -5.55 10.25
CA SER A 383 45.74 -4.79 11.37
C SER A 383 47.00 -5.45 11.92
N LYS A 384 47.91 -4.65 12.46
CA LYS A 384 49.18 -5.08 13.05
C LYS A 384 49.03 -5.41 14.53
N TYR A 385 49.60 -6.54 14.91
CA TYR A 385 49.68 -7.03 16.28
C TYR A 385 51.11 -7.38 16.65
N CYS A 386 51.35 -7.56 17.95
CA CYS A 386 52.65 -7.99 18.43
C CYS A 386 52.92 -9.45 18.04
N SER A 387 53.96 -9.69 17.24
CA SER A 387 54.42 -11.02 16.84
C SER A 387 55.37 -11.65 17.85
N ARG A 388 56.01 -10.82 18.70
CA ARG A 388 56.94 -11.28 19.74
C ARG A 388 56.98 -10.30 20.91
N CYS A 389 56.84 -10.86 22.11
CA CYS A 389 56.80 -10.12 23.36
C CYS A 389 58.15 -10.11 24.08
N LYS A 390 58.28 -9.22 25.06
CA LYS A 390 59.45 -9.15 25.94
C LYS A 390 59.58 -10.41 26.77
N SER A 391 60.80 -10.67 27.26
CA SER A 391 61.06 -11.79 28.16
C SER A 391 60.07 -11.81 29.33
N GLY A 392 59.48 -12.98 29.61
CA GLY A 392 58.43 -13.16 30.61
C GLY A 392 56.99 -12.98 30.09
N PHE A 393 56.81 -12.72 28.79
CA PHE A 393 55.51 -12.54 28.14
C PHE A 393 55.42 -13.30 26.81
N VAL A 394 54.20 -13.60 26.36
CA VAL A 394 53.91 -14.26 25.08
C VAL A 394 52.64 -13.68 24.41
N PRO A 395 52.51 -13.71 23.07
CA PRO A 395 51.39 -13.09 22.37
C PRO A 395 50.17 -14.01 22.35
N VAL A 396 49.07 -13.57 22.97
CA VAL A 396 47.75 -14.21 22.90
C VAL A 396 46.74 -13.18 22.41
N ASP A 397 46.05 -13.49 21.31
CA ASP A 397 45.18 -12.55 20.58
C ASP A 397 45.87 -11.20 20.28
N GLY A 398 47.19 -11.27 20.03
CA GLY A 398 48.04 -10.11 19.74
C GLY A 398 48.45 -9.26 20.95
N LEU A 399 48.06 -9.65 22.18
CA LEU A 399 48.46 -9.02 23.43
C LEU A 399 49.58 -9.78 24.11
N CYS A 400 50.54 -9.06 24.67
CA CYS A 400 51.61 -9.66 25.45
C CYS A 400 51.16 -9.95 26.87
N VAL A 401 50.76 -11.19 27.11
CA VAL A 401 50.32 -11.69 28.42
C VAL A 401 51.47 -12.42 29.12
N SER A 402 51.46 -12.44 30.46
CA SER A 402 52.53 -13.08 31.24
C SER A 402 52.67 -14.57 30.91
N SER A 403 53.91 -15.05 30.77
CA SER A 403 54.22 -16.46 30.47
C SER A 403 54.06 -17.40 31.67
N GLY A 404 53.66 -16.90 32.85
CA GLY A 404 53.13 -17.73 33.93
C GLY A 404 54.12 -18.69 34.59
N THR A 405 55.36 -18.28 34.84
CA THR A 405 56.38 -19.18 35.46
C THR A 405 56.03 -19.70 36.86
N THR A 406 54.91 -19.28 37.48
CA THR A 406 54.38 -19.76 38.77
C THR A 406 52.84 -19.92 38.84
N ARG A 407 52.09 -19.72 37.73
CA ARG A 407 50.60 -19.79 37.67
C ARG A 407 50.18 -20.57 36.43
N ALA A 408 48.91 -21.01 36.34
CA ALA A 408 48.39 -21.71 35.16
C ALA A 408 48.79 -20.98 33.86
N PRO A 409 49.21 -21.71 32.81
CA PRO A 409 49.68 -21.10 31.56
C PRO A 409 48.60 -20.19 30.94
N PRO A 410 49.01 -19.16 30.17
CA PRO A 410 48.05 -18.29 29.50
C PRO A 410 47.14 -19.12 28.58
N ALA A 411 45.85 -18.78 28.56
CA ALA A 411 44.85 -19.55 27.83
C ALA A 411 45.25 -19.72 26.36
N GLY A 412 45.28 -20.97 25.87
CA GLY A 412 45.52 -21.28 24.47
C GLY A 412 46.96 -21.23 24.00
N CYS A 413 47.94 -20.91 24.85
CA CYS A 413 49.36 -20.79 24.47
C CYS A 413 50.29 -21.55 25.42
N THR A 414 51.18 -22.35 24.84
CA THR A 414 52.34 -22.91 25.51
C THR A 414 53.53 -21.95 25.35
N PRO A 415 53.99 -21.27 26.42
CA PRO A 415 55.00 -20.23 26.28
C PRO A 415 56.35 -20.74 25.76
N GLY A 416 56.94 -20.03 24.81
CA GLY A 416 58.31 -20.23 24.34
C GLY A 416 59.33 -19.43 25.18
N THR A 417 60.62 -19.64 24.90
CA THR A 417 61.73 -18.91 25.56
C THR A 417 62.13 -17.62 24.86
N ASP A 418 61.62 -17.38 23.65
CA ASP A 418 61.97 -16.28 22.76
C ASP A 418 60.89 -15.18 22.72
N GLY A 419 59.93 -15.21 23.65
CA GLY A 419 58.82 -14.26 23.69
C GLY A 419 57.69 -14.57 22.69
N THR A 420 57.66 -15.77 22.13
CA THR A 420 56.59 -16.28 21.25
C THR A 420 55.86 -17.47 21.89
N CYS A 421 54.73 -17.88 21.31
CA CYS A 421 54.06 -19.13 21.68
C CYS A 421 54.70 -20.32 20.93
N SER A 422 55.22 -21.30 21.69
CA SER A 422 55.82 -22.50 21.12
C SER A 422 54.78 -23.40 20.44
N ALA A 423 53.63 -23.57 21.09
CA ALA A 423 52.45 -24.26 20.58
C ALA A 423 51.18 -23.55 21.06
N CYS A 424 50.07 -23.78 20.37
CA CYS A 424 48.75 -23.34 20.80
C CYS A 424 47.91 -24.55 21.22
N THR A 425 46.83 -24.32 21.96
CA THR A 425 45.93 -25.38 22.45
C THR A 425 44.48 -25.04 22.19
N ASP A 426 43.60 -26.01 22.44
CA ASP A 426 42.14 -25.82 22.44
C ASP A 426 41.62 -25.29 21.10
N THR A 427 40.95 -24.14 21.12
CA THR A 427 40.36 -23.43 19.97
C THR A 427 41.25 -22.30 19.47
N TYR A 428 42.50 -22.23 19.93
CA TYR A 428 43.48 -21.28 19.42
C TYR A 428 44.28 -21.91 18.28
N PHE A 429 44.81 -21.07 17.40
CA PHE A 429 45.73 -21.48 16.34
C PHE A 429 46.99 -20.62 16.33
N LYS A 430 48.10 -21.21 15.90
CA LYS A 430 49.38 -20.51 15.80
C LYS A 430 49.43 -19.67 14.54
N GLU A 431 49.73 -18.39 14.70
CA GLU A 431 49.90 -17.46 13.59
C GLU A 431 50.93 -16.39 13.96
N SER A 432 51.87 -16.09 13.06
CA SER A 432 52.85 -15.00 13.24
C SER A 432 53.51 -14.92 14.64
N GLY A 433 53.85 -16.05 15.27
CA GLY A 433 54.49 -16.13 16.59
C GLY A 433 53.56 -16.11 17.81
N GLY A 434 52.26 -15.85 17.62
CA GLY A 434 51.25 -15.82 18.68
C GLY A 434 50.19 -16.93 18.55
N CYS A 435 49.33 -17.02 19.57
CA CYS A 435 48.12 -17.86 19.54
C CYS A 435 46.87 -16.98 19.44
N TYR A 436 46.02 -17.26 18.46
CA TYR A 436 44.80 -16.48 18.20
C TYR A 436 43.56 -17.36 18.29
N LYS A 437 42.50 -16.87 18.91
CA LYS A 437 41.27 -17.64 19.10
C LYS A 437 40.46 -17.70 17.80
N ALA A 438 40.19 -18.90 17.30
CA ALA A 438 39.32 -19.07 16.13
C ALA A 438 37.88 -18.64 16.46
N GLY A 439 37.19 -18.02 15.49
CA GLY A 439 35.81 -17.57 15.66
C GLY A 439 35.61 -16.37 16.59
N ALA A 440 36.67 -15.80 17.18
CA ALA A 440 36.62 -14.55 17.94
C ALA A 440 37.64 -13.53 17.40
N PHE A 441 37.30 -12.23 17.43
CA PHE A 441 38.22 -11.18 16.97
C PHE A 441 39.45 -11.05 17.89
N PRO A 442 40.68 -11.02 17.34
CA PRO A 442 41.01 -10.89 15.90
C PRO A 442 41.22 -12.21 15.14
N GLY A 443 41.32 -13.36 15.82
CA GLY A 443 41.60 -14.66 15.17
C GLY A 443 40.55 -15.11 14.15
N ASN A 444 39.29 -14.68 14.28
CA ASN A 444 38.23 -14.91 13.29
C ASN A 444 38.48 -14.26 11.92
N ALA A 445 39.46 -13.37 11.79
CA ALA A 445 39.85 -12.81 10.51
C ALA A 445 40.68 -13.81 9.67
N ILE A 446 41.25 -14.84 10.29
CA ILE A 446 42.11 -15.83 9.63
C ILE A 446 41.48 -17.22 9.69
N CYS A 447 40.92 -17.59 10.84
CA CYS A 447 40.45 -18.94 11.10
C CYS A 447 39.02 -18.96 11.67
N THR A 448 38.16 -19.73 11.00
CA THR A 448 36.77 -19.94 11.44
C THR A 448 36.72 -20.95 12.58
N THR A 449 37.46 -22.06 12.47
CA THR A 449 37.51 -23.14 13.46
C THR A 449 38.93 -23.65 13.65
N ALA A 450 39.34 -23.87 14.89
CA ALA A 450 40.64 -24.45 15.24
C ALA A 450 40.47 -25.57 16.26
N THR A 451 41.37 -26.56 16.16
CA THR A 451 41.39 -27.73 17.05
C THR A 451 42.83 -28.08 17.39
N GLY A 452 43.13 -28.22 18.67
CA GLY A 452 44.43 -28.71 19.14
C GLY A 452 45.59 -27.78 18.77
N GLY A 453 45.35 -26.47 18.71
CA GLY A 453 46.38 -25.48 18.38
C GLY A 453 46.54 -25.15 16.91
N SER A 454 45.72 -25.73 16.03
CA SER A 454 45.83 -25.59 14.58
C SER A 454 44.51 -25.19 13.94
N CYS A 455 44.58 -24.31 12.93
CA CYS A 455 43.41 -23.92 12.16
C CYS A 455 42.93 -25.10 11.30
N THR A 456 41.62 -25.37 11.30
CA THR A 456 40.99 -26.44 10.51
C THR A 456 40.08 -25.89 9.41
N MET A 457 39.80 -24.58 9.40
CA MET A 457 39.04 -23.91 8.35
C MET A 457 39.50 -22.46 8.22
N CYS A 458 40.23 -22.16 7.14
CA CYS A 458 40.71 -20.82 6.84
C CYS A 458 39.58 -19.93 6.30
N VAL A 459 39.52 -18.69 6.75
CA VAL A 459 38.59 -17.67 6.25
C VAL A 459 38.90 -17.34 4.79
N SER A 460 40.19 -17.20 4.46
CA SER A 460 40.66 -16.75 3.15
C SER A 460 40.28 -17.66 2.00
N SER A 461 40.29 -18.98 2.21
CA SER A 461 39.98 -19.98 1.18
C SER A 461 38.67 -20.75 1.43
N GLY A 462 38.13 -20.71 2.66
CA GLY A 462 37.05 -21.59 3.08
C GLY A 462 37.44 -23.07 3.15
N GLN A 463 38.74 -23.38 3.19
CA GLN A 463 39.28 -24.75 3.16
C GLN A 463 40.09 -25.07 4.41
N ASN A 464 40.25 -26.37 4.68
CA ASN A 464 41.15 -26.86 5.71
C ASN A 464 42.61 -26.74 5.23
N PRO A 465 43.50 -26.09 5.99
CA PRO A 465 44.91 -25.95 5.59
C PRO A 465 45.74 -27.24 5.79
N GLN A 466 45.11 -28.34 6.21
CA GLN A 466 45.74 -29.67 6.36
C GLN A 466 46.99 -29.65 7.26
N GLY A 467 46.95 -28.83 8.32
CA GLY A 467 48.07 -28.65 9.25
C GLY A 467 49.10 -27.61 8.83
N GLN A 468 48.88 -26.92 7.71
CA GLN A 468 49.66 -25.73 7.31
C GLN A 468 49.02 -24.43 7.84
N SER A 469 49.71 -23.31 7.67
CA SER A 469 49.16 -21.97 7.93
C SER A 469 48.16 -21.57 6.85
N CYS A 470 47.20 -20.72 7.20
CA CYS A 470 46.23 -20.21 6.24
C CYS A 470 46.91 -19.30 5.20
N PRO A 471 46.45 -19.31 3.93
CA PRO A 471 47.03 -18.48 2.90
C PRO A 471 46.76 -17.00 3.21
N THR A 472 47.78 -16.16 3.02
CA THR A 472 47.70 -14.70 3.16
C THR A 472 47.11 -14.09 1.91
N CYS A 473 46.10 -13.24 2.07
CA CYS A 473 45.51 -12.52 0.94
C CYS A 473 46.20 -11.17 0.69
N PRO A 474 46.06 -10.61 -0.54
CA PRO A 474 46.49 -9.25 -0.85
C PRO A 474 45.88 -8.22 0.12
N VAL A 475 46.52 -7.04 0.20
CA VAL A 475 46.04 -5.96 1.07
C VAL A 475 44.58 -5.61 0.78
N GLY A 476 43.78 -5.49 1.83
CA GLY A 476 42.36 -5.16 1.72
C GLY A 476 41.45 -6.35 1.36
N CYS A 477 42.02 -7.55 1.18
CA CYS A 477 41.27 -8.74 0.77
C CYS A 477 41.03 -9.69 1.95
N SER A 478 39.78 -10.13 2.14
CA SER A 478 39.39 -11.10 3.17
C SER A 478 39.34 -12.53 2.64
N LYS A 479 38.97 -12.72 1.37
CA LYS A 479 38.98 -14.02 0.68
C LYS A 479 39.67 -13.94 -0.66
N CYS A 480 40.58 -14.88 -0.91
CA CYS A 480 41.39 -14.91 -2.11
C CYS A 480 41.61 -16.32 -2.65
N SER A 481 41.92 -16.40 -3.94
CA SER A 481 42.25 -17.64 -4.64
C SER A 481 43.44 -17.42 -5.56
N GLY A 482 44.30 -18.43 -5.68
CA GLY A 482 45.52 -18.38 -6.48
C GLY A 482 46.77 -18.67 -5.65
N ASN A 483 47.94 -18.52 -6.28
CA ASN A 483 49.23 -18.72 -5.64
C ASN A 483 49.86 -17.38 -5.26
N SER A 484 50.84 -17.41 -4.36
CA SER A 484 51.63 -16.25 -3.95
C SER A 484 52.16 -15.43 -5.13
N GLY A 485 51.64 -14.21 -5.29
CA GLY A 485 51.98 -13.28 -6.37
C GLY A 485 51.00 -13.24 -7.54
N SER A 486 49.96 -14.07 -7.55
CA SER A 486 48.89 -14.09 -8.56
C SER A 486 47.49 -14.18 -7.95
N GLU A 487 47.34 -13.89 -6.66
CA GLU A 487 46.07 -14.04 -5.95
C GLU A 487 45.01 -13.08 -6.49
N THR A 488 43.83 -13.64 -6.72
CA THR A 488 42.62 -12.90 -7.05
C THR A 488 41.76 -12.78 -5.81
N CYS A 489 41.27 -11.57 -5.54
CA CYS A 489 40.41 -11.32 -4.41
C CYS A 489 38.94 -11.53 -4.76
N SER A 490 38.23 -12.34 -3.98
CA SER A 490 36.81 -12.58 -4.12
C SER A 490 35.98 -11.66 -3.22
N GLU A 491 36.43 -11.41 -1.98
CA GLU A 491 35.78 -10.56 -0.98
C GLU A 491 36.78 -9.61 -0.33
N CYS A 492 36.35 -8.36 -0.10
CA CYS A 492 37.17 -7.33 0.51
C CYS A 492 36.92 -7.21 2.02
N LEU A 493 37.92 -6.71 2.73
CA LEU A 493 37.80 -6.28 4.13
C LEU A 493 36.90 -5.05 4.24
N ALA A 494 36.34 -4.83 5.43
CA ALA A 494 35.62 -3.60 5.75
C ALA A 494 36.48 -2.36 5.44
N GLY A 495 35.88 -1.32 4.85
CA GLY A 495 36.60 -0.14 4.37
C GLY A 495 37.17 -0.25 2.96
N TYR A 496 36.92 -1.36 2.25
CA TYR A 496 37.38 -1.57 0.88
C TYR A 496 36.23 -2.02 -0.03
N TYR A 497 36.23 -1.55 -1.28
CA TYR A 497 35.38 -2.05 -2.36
C TYR A 497 36.18 -2.89 -3.34
N LYS A 498 35.48 -3.79 -4.04
CA LYS A 498 36.06 -4.64 -5.07
C LYS A 498 36.16 -3.89 -6.40
N SER A 499 37.34 -3.89 -7.01
CA SER A 499 37.62 -3.36 -8.34
C SER A 499 38.33 -4.44 -9.16
N GLY A 500 37.59 -5.14 -10.02
CA GLY A 500 38.10 -6.31 -10.73
C GLY A 500 38.45 -7.45 -9.76
N THR A 501 39.73 -7.83 -9.71
CA THR A 501 40.27 -8.88 -8.82
C THR A 501 40.99 -8.33 -7.59
N SER A 502 40.93 -7.01 -7.36
CA SER A 502 41.62 -6.33 -6.27
C SER A 502 40.64 -5.55 -5.39
N CYS A 503 41.08 -5.22 -4.18
CA CYS A 503 40.33 -4.37 -3.25
C CYS A 503 40.98 -2.99 -3.17
N VAL A 504 40.14 -1.95 -3.19
CA VAL A 504 40.55 -0.55 -3.11
C VAL A 504 39.82 0.09 -1.93
N LYS A 505 40.48 0.97 -1.18
CA LYS A 505 39.85 1.65 -0.04
C LYS A 505 38.67 2.49 -0.50
N CYS A 506 37.60 2.52 0.30
CA CYS A 506 36.38 3.30 0.01
C CYS A 506 36.63 4.79 -0.24
N ASP A 507 37.73 5.35 0.29
CA ASP A 507 38.13 6.75 0.16
C ASP A 507 39.18 7.01 -0.94
N LYS A 508 39.40 6.04 -1.84
CA LYS A 508 40.35 6.13 -2.94
C LYS A 508 39.71 5.70 -4.26
N ASN A 509 40.22 6.25 -5.34
CA ASN A 509 39.81 5.87 -6.70
C ASN A 509 40.46 4.54 -7.10
N SER A 510 39.81 3.83 -8.03
CA SER A 510 40.40 2.64 -8.63
C SER A 510 41.63 3.01 -9.46
N THR A 511 42.55 2.07 -9.64
CA THR A 511 43.78 2.29 -10.41
C THR A 511 43.53 2.73 -11.85
N ASP A 512 42.42 2.30 -12.45
CA ASP A 512 41.98 2.70 -13.80
C ASP A 512 41.08 3.95 -13.81
N ASN A 513 40.87 4.58 -12.65
CA ASN A 513 40.02 5.75 -12.42
C ASN A 513 38.56 5.58 -12.89
N LYS A 514 38.08 4.36 -13.06
CA LYS A 514 36.68 4.10 -13.41
C LYS A 514 35.74 4.21 -12.22
N ILE A 515 36.22 3.84 -11.03
CA ILE A 515 35.47 3.94 -9.79
C ILE A 515 36.08 5.05 -8.94
N THR A 516 35.25 6.00 -8.52
CA THR A 516 35.63 7.13 -7.66
C THR A 516 35.29 6.80 -6.20
N GLY A 517 36.27 6.93 -5.32
CA GLY A 517 36.06 6.78 -3.87
C GLY A 517 35.40 8.01 -3.26
N VAL A 518 34.78 7.85 -2.10
CA VAL A 518 34.18 8.97 -1.34
C VAL A 518 35.07 9.28 -0.15
N GLU A 519 35.47 10.55 -0.02
CA GLU A 519 36.37 10.98 1.06
C GLU A 519 35.82 10.58 2.45
N ASN A 520 36.70 10.11 3.32
CA ASN A 520 36.37 9.66 4.68
C ASN A 520 35.35 8.50 4.76
N CYS A 521 35.04 7.85 3.63
CA CYS A 521 34.16 6.70 3.60
C CYS A 521 34.86 5.44 4.12
N VAL A 522 34.19 4.72 5.01
CA VAL A 522 34.71 3.47 5.61
C VAL A 522 33.78 2.29 5.44
N SER A 523 32.63 2.49 4.83
CA SER A 523 31.75 1.42 4.40
C SER A 523 31.15 1.78 3.07
N CYS A 524 31.38 0.97 2.05
CA CYS A 524 30.93 1.29 0.70
C CYS A 524 30.61 0.05 -0.13
N ALA A 525 29.82 0.25 -1.17
CA ALA A 525 29.60 -0.72 -2.24
C ALA A 525 30.10 -0.15 -3.57
N ALA A 526 30.71 -1.02 -4.39
CA ALA A 526 31.06 -0.67 -5.76
C ALA A 526 29.80 -0.50 -6.62
N PRO A 527 29.81 0.43 -7.58
CA PRO A 527 28.70 0.58 -8.51
C PRO A 527 28.53 -0.68 -9.38
N THR A 528 27.29 -1.06 -9.66
CA THR A 528 26.96 -2.28 -10.43
C THR A 528 27.48 -2.25 -11.86
N SER A 529 27.66 -1.06 -12.44
CA SER A 529 28.26 -0.84 -13.77
C SER A 529 29.79 -0.89 -13.77
N ASN A 530 30.45 -1.14 -12.62
CA ASN A 530 31.90 -1.02 -12.43
C ASN A 530 32.49 0.33 -12.87
N THR A 531 31.65 1.37 -12.92
CA THR A 531 31.99 2.74 -13.30
C THR A 531 31.15 3.71 -12.48
N GLY A 532 31.72 4.84 -12.07
CA GLY A 532 31.04 5.85 -11.26
C GLY A 532 31.55 5.93 -9.82
N THR A 533 30.78 6.55 -8.93
CA THR A 533 31.18 6.74 -7.52
C THR A 533 30.72 5.55 -6.67
N VAL A 534 31.50 5.16 -5.67
CA VAL A 534 31.06 4.16 -4.69
C VAL A 534 29.86 4.69 -3.91
N THR A 535 28.91 3.82 -3.57
CA THR A 535 27.85 4.17 -2.61
C THR A 535 28.46 4.13 -1.22
N CYS A 536 28.53 5.27 -0.53
CA CYS A 536 29.08 5.34 0.83
C CYS A 536 27.98 5.21 1.88
N TYR A 537 28.05 4.19 2.72
CA TYR A 537 27.09 3.94 3.81
C TYR A 537 27.50 4.58 5.14
N VAL A 538 28.81 4.69 5.42
CA VAL A 538 29.34 5.21 6.69
C VAL A 538 30.60 6.02 6.44
N THR A 539 30.69 7.20 7.07
CA THR A 539 31.86 8.08 7.07
C THR A 539 32.44 8.25 8.48
N GLN A 540 33.73 8.58 8.61
CA GLN A 540 34.41 8.74 9.90
C GLN A 540 34.38 10.16 10.50
N THR A 541 33.68 11.13 9.89
CA THR A 541 33.60 12.50 10.39
C THR A 541 32.44 12.73 11.36
N PRO A 542 32.60 13.51 12.45
CA PRO A 542 31.58 13.67 13.50
C PRO A 542 30.38 14.57 13.13
N THR A 543 30.22 15.01 11.88
CA THR A 543 29.25 16.07 11.52
C THR A 543 28.53 15.89 10.19
N VAL A 544 28.59 14.72 9.54
CA VAL A 544 27.80 14.48 8.32
C VAL A 544 26.70 13.49 8.65
N ASP A 545 25.46 13.96 8.58
CA ASP A 545 24.27 13.12 8.69
C ASP A 545 24.31 12.09 7.55
N PRO A 546 24.40 10.78 7.83
CA PRO A 546 24.40 9.76 6.79
C PRO A 546 23.08 9.71 6.01
N THR A 547 22.02 10.38 6.47
CA THR A 547 20.77 10.56 5.72
C THR A 547 20.79 11.77 4.77
N ASP A 548 21.87 12.57 4.74
CA ASP A 548 22.03 13.67 3.79
C ASP A 548 22.33 13.13 2.38
N PRO A 549 21.43 13.34 1.38
CA PRO A 549 21.64 12.92 -0.01
C PRO A 549 22.82 13.62 -0.72
N SER A 550 23.49 14.59 -0.08
CA SER A 550 24.66 15.29 -0.59
C SER A 550 25.94 14.44 -0.61
N VAL A 551 26.05 13.38 0.21
CA VAL A 551 27.30 12.60 0.34
C VAL A 551 27.61 11.71 -0.87
N ASN A 552 26.59 11.39 -1.69
CA ASN A 552 26.73 10.55 -2.90
C ASN A 552 26.52 11.34 -4.21
N LYS A 553 26.39 12.67 -4.18
CA LYS A 553 26.32 13.48 -5.41
C LYS A 553 27.73 13.82 -5.91
N SER A 554 28.05 13.28 -7.08
CA SER A 554 29.25 13.63 -7.84
C SER A 554 29.36 15.15 -8.05
N GLY A 555 30.37 15.76 -7.40
CA GLY A 555 31.20 16.77 -8.02
C GLY A 555 30.55 18.09 -8.48
N LEU A 556 29.76 18.75 -7.62
CA LEU A 556 29.64 20.21 -7.68
C LEU A 556 29.84 20.77 -6.28
N SER A 557 30.96 21.49 -6.11
CA SER A 557 31.33 22.22 -4.90
C SER A 557 30.10 22.90 -4.29
N SER A 558 29.90 22.70 -2.98
CA SER A 558 28.83 23.28 -2.16
C SER A 558 28.77 24.82 -2.21
N GLY A 559 29.73 25.47 -2.88
CA GLY A 559 29.70 26.91 -3.20
C GLY A 559 28.87 27.32 -4.42
N ALA A 560 28.43 26.40 -5.29
CA ALA A 560 27.70 26.76 -6.53
C ALA A 560 26.16 26.78 -6.38
N ILE A 561 25.60 26.01 -5.44
CA ILE A 561 24.14 25.83 -5.32
C ILE A 561 23.50 26.87 -4.40
N ALA A 562 24.28 27.51 -3.51
CA ALA A 562 23.84 28.69 -2.77
C ALA A 562 23.79 29.98 -3.63
N GLY A 563 24.37 29.97 -4.84
CA GLY A 563 24.38 31.14 -5.74
C GLY A 563 23.19 31.22 -6.69
N ILE A 564 22.61 30.09 -7.11
CA ILE A 564 21.56 30.07 -8.15
C ILE A 564 20.18 30.40 -7.56
N SER A 565 19.92 30.01 -6.30
CA SER A 565 18.67 30.34 -5.61
C SER A 565 18.57 31.82 -5.24
N VAL A 566 19.71 32.45 -4.86
CA VAL A 566 19.75 33.89 -4.56
C VAL A 566 19.65 34.71 -5.85
N ALA A 567 20.27 34.27 -6.95
CA ALA A 567 20.14 34.96 -8.24
C ALA A 567 18.69 34.93 -8.76
N ALA A 568 17.97 33.82 -8.64
CA ALA A 568 16.57 33.74 -9.04
C ALA A 568 15.65 34.64 -8.18
N VAL A 569 15.85 34.66 -6.86
CA VAL A 569 15.06 35.53 -5.95
C VAL A 569 15.38 37.01 -6.15
N VAL A 570 16.64 37.38 -6.42
CA VAL A 570 17.02 38.77 -6.73
C VAL A 570 16.49 39.21 -8.11
N VAL A 571 16.49 38.32 -9.10
CA VAL A 571 15.95 38.63 -10.44
C VAL A 571 14.42 38.75 -10.39
N VAL A 572 13.72 37.84 -9.69
CA VAL A 572 12.26 37.92 -9.53
C VAL A 572 11.87 39.11 -8.64
N GLY A 573 12.58 39.35 -7.54
CA GLY A 573 12.38 40.53 -6.68
C GLY A 573 12.66 41.85 -7.40
N GLY A 574 13.70 41.89 -8.23
CA GLY A 574 14.03 43.04 -9.08
C GLY A 574 12.98 43.30 -10.17
N LEU A 575 12.46 42.25 -10.81
CA LEU A 575 11.39 42.37 -11.80
C LEU A 575 10.07 42.84 -11.18
N VAL A 576 9.68 42.30 -10.01
CA VAL A 576 8.47 42.73 -9.30
C VAL A 576 8.63 44.16 -8.80
N GLY A 577 9.78 44.53 -8.26
CA GLY A 577 10.08 45.90 -7.83
C GLY A 577 10.04 46.89 -9.00
N PHE A 578 10.63 46.54 -10.15
CA PHE A 578 10.60 47.37 -11.35
C PHE A 578 9.18 47.52 -11.91
N LEU A 579 8.38 46.45 -11.93
CA LEU A 579 6.99 46.51 -12.38
C LEU A 579 6.14 47.38 -11.44
N CYS A 580 6.27 47.22 -10.12
CA CYS A 580 5.58 48.08 -9.15
C CYS A 580 5.99 49.55 -9.29
N TRP A 581 7.28 49.85 -9.44
CA TRP A 581 7.74 51.22 -9.68
C TRP A 581 7.23 51.78 -11.01
N TRP A 582 7.25 50.99 -12.08
CA TRP A 582 6.77 51.40 -13.39
C TRP A 582 5.28 51.74 -13.37
N PHE A 583 4.44 50.91 -12.74
CA PHE A 583 3.00 51.18 -12.64
C PHE A 583 2.65 52.34 -11.72
N ILE A 584 3.42 52.56 -10.64
CA ILE A 584 3.16 53.66 -9.69
C ILE A 584 3.68 55.00 -10.22
N CYS A 585 4.83 55.03 -10.90
CA CYS A 585 5.46 56.28 -11.35
C CYS A 585 5.06 56.73 -12.76
N ARG A 586 4.57 55.84 -13.64
CA ARG A 586 4.00 56.27 -14.95
C ARG A 586 2.59 56.85 -14.86
N GLY A 587 1.90 56.73 -13.72
CA GLY A 587 0.57 57.33 -13.52
C GLY A 587 0.58 58.82 -13.20
N LYS A 588 1.75 59.49 -13.22
CA LYS A 588 1.89 60.90 -12.80
C LYS A 588 2.81 61.74 -13.70
N ALA A 589 3.02 61.34 -14.94
CA ALA A 589 3.64 62.15 -15.99
C ALA A 589 2.64 62.45 -17.10
#